data_AF-A0A5S6QTE3-F1
#
_entry.id   AF-A0A5S6QTE3-F1
#
_cell.length_a   1.000
_cell.length_b   1.000
_cell.length_c   1.000
_cell.angle_alpha   90.00
_cell.angle_beta   90.00
_cell.angle_gamma   90.00
#
_symmetry.space_group_name_H-M   'P 1'
#
loop_
_entity.id
_entity.type
_entity.pdbx_description
1 polymer ?
#
loop_
_entity_poly.entity_id
_entity_poly.type
_entity_poly.pdbx_seq_one_letter_code
_entity_poly.pdbx_strand_id
1 'polypeptide(L)'
;MAEGSIAQVGTSRVSSNRGREKMVHNGNMYYFDKLNTGDTVKFWCCDGRYMDECNARLHTLVPTGEMVNEVNRNCHGSDEARVDVSALRSEAKRRAEDTMETPALIMNEV
;
A
#
# COMPACT_ATOMS: atom_id res chain seq x y z
N MET A 1 19.24 16.69 22.00
CA MET A 1 19.11 15.22 22.08
C MET A 1 18.56 14.77 20.74
N ALA A 2 19.22 13.80 20.11
CA ALA A 2 19.27 13.60 18.67
C ALA A 2 17.89 13.33 18.02
N GLU A 3 17.62 14.07 16.95
CA GLU A 3 16.61 13.79 15.95
C GLU A 3 17.08 12.57 15.14
N GLY A 4 16.31 11.49 15.21
CA GLY A 4 16.47 10.31 14.36
C GLY A 4 15.18 10.07 13.59
N SER A 5 14.84 10.98 12.68
CA SER A 5 13.74 10.79 11.73
C SER A 5 14.26 9.96 10.56
N ILE A 6 14.02 8.64 10.58
CA ILE A 6 14.11 7.83 9.36
C ILE A 6 12.76 7.97 8.65
N ALA A 7 12.53 9.11 8.00
CA ALA A 7 11.42 9.25 7.09
C ALA A 7 11.73 8.52 5.77
N GLN A 8 10.87 7.56 5.44
CA GLN A 8 10.41 7.24 4.08
C GLN A 8 11.48 6.95 3.02
N VAL A 9 11.91 5.69 2.90
CA VAL A 9 12.39 5.19 1.61
C VAL A 9 11.42 4.11 1.12
N GLY A 10 10.58 4.48 0.16
CA GLY A 10 9.90 3.51 -0.72
C GLY A 10 8.54 2.97 -0.27
N THR A 11 7.88 3.52 0.74
CA THR A 11 6.52 3.09 1.14
C THR A 11 5.43 4.09 0.75
N SER A 12 4.48 3.69 -0.10
CA SER A 12 3.29 4.49 -0.45
C SER A 12 1.99 3.72 -0.18
N ARG A 13 0.84 4.39 -0.23
CA ARG A 13 -0.48 3.78 -0.02
C ARG A 13 -1.32 3.90 -1.27
N VAL A 14 -2.01 2.82 -1.58
CA VAL A 14 -3.01 2.76 -2.65
C VAL A 14 -4.24 2.04 -2.15
N SER A 15 -5.35 2.17 -2.85
CA SER A 15 -6.62 1.54 -2.52
C SER A 15 -6.92 0.41 -3.49
N SER A 16 -7.40 -0.72 -2.98
CA SER A 16 -7.91 -1.83 -3.79
C SER A 16 -9.14 -1.44 -4.62
N ASN A 17 -9.56 -2.33 -5.53
CA ASN A 17 -10.81 -2.16 -6.27
C ASN A 17 -12.02 -1.99 -5.35
N ARG A 18 -11.98 -2.55 -4.14
CA ARG A 18 -13.06 -2.47 -3.13
C ARG A 18 -12.79 -1.41 -2.04
N GLY A 19 -11.89 -0.47 -2.27
CA GLY A 19 -11.61 0.63 -1.33
C GLY A 19 -10.77 0.25 -0.10
N ARG A 20 -10.36 -1.01 0.05
CA ARG A 20 -9.46 -1.43 1.13
C ARG A 20 -8.04 -0.90 0.91
N GLU A 21 -7.41 -0.47 1.99
CA GLU A 21 -6.03 0.01 2.02
C GLU A 21 -5.04 -1.07 1.59
N LYS A 22 -4.03 -0.65 0.82
CA LYS A 22 -2.86 -1.43 0.45
C LYS A 22 -1.60 -0.62 0.69
N MET A 23 -0.54 -1.33 1.04
CA MET A 23 0.80 -0.78 1.19
C MET A 23 1.64 -1.15 -0.02
N VAL A 24 2.34 -0.19 -0.60
CA VAL A 24 3.36 -0.41 -1.62
C VAL A 24 4.71 -0.33 -0.94
N HIS A 25 5.58 -1.30 -1.19
CA HIS A 25 6.96 -1.29 -0.70
C HIS A 25 7.86 -2.02 -1.69
N ASN A 26 8.98 -1.40 -2.08
CA ASN A 26 9.94 -1.96 -3.04
C ASN A 26 9.26 -2.50 -4.32
N GLY A 27 8.34 -1.71 -4.89
CA GLY A 27 7.60 -2.05 -6.11
C GLY A 27 6.62 -3.24 -5.97
N ASN A 28 6.34 -3.69 -4.74
CA ASN A 28 5.40 -4.76 -4.45
C ASN A 28 4.23 -4.24 -3.61
N MET A 29 3.03 -4.78 -3.85
CA MET A 29 1.84 -4.44 -3.08
C MET A 29 1.55 -5.47 -1.98
N TYR A 30 1.02 -4.96 -0.87
CA TYR A 30 0.64 -5.72 0.30
C TYR A 30 -0.75 -5.33 0.76
N TYR A 31 -1.59 -6.31 1.09
CA TYR A 31 -2.90 -6.07 1.69
C TYR A 31 -2.82 -6.18 3.21
N PHE A 32 -3.66 -5.42 3.90
CA PHE A 32 -3.82 -5.53 5.34
C PHE A 32 -4.40 -6.89 5.73
N ASP A 33 -3.69 -7.62 6.61
CA ASP A 33 -4.13 -8.90 7.15
C ASP A 33 -4.86 -8.68 8.48
N LYS A 34 -4.15 -8.15 9.49
CA LYS A 34 -4.68 -7.94 10.85
C LYS A 34 -3.83 -7.01 11.69
N LEU A 35 -4.35 -6.63 12.85
CA LEU A 35 -3.59 -5.96 13.91
C LEU A 35 -2.92 -6.98 14.85
N ASN A 36 -1.88 -6.54 15.55
CA ASN A 36 -1.40 -7.26 16.74
C ASN A 36 -2.41 -7.16 17.89
N THR A 37 -2.23 -7.96 18.94
CA THR A 37 -3.15 -7.98 20.10
C THR A 37 -3.34 -6.63 20.78
N GLY A 38 -2.36 -5.73 20.68
CA GLY A 38 -2.42 -4.40 21.28
C GLY A 38 -2.90 -3.30 20.34
N ASP A 39 -3.32 -3.62 19.10
CA ASP A 39 -3.73 -2.66 18.06
C ASP A 39 -2.70 -1.54 17.78
N THR A 40 -1.43 -1.82 18.02
CA THR A 40 -0.31 -0.89 17.79
C THR A 40 0.42 -1.14 16.49
N VAL A 41 0.28 -2.33 15.90
CA VAL A 41 1.00 -2.76 14.69
C VAL A 41 0.02 -3.38 13.69
N LYS A 42 0.06 -2.91 12.44
CA LYS A 42 -0.60 -3.53 11.29
C LYS A 42 0.33 -4.57 10.67
N PHE A 43 -0.21 -5.75 10.40
CA PHE A 43 0.43 -6.79 9.61
C PHE A 43 -0.11 -6.78 8.19
N TRP A 44 0.80 -6.85 7.24
CA TRP A 44 0.52 -6.79 5.81
C TRP A 44 1.06 -8.04 5.14
N CYS A 45 0.28 -8.60 4.22
CA CYS A 45 0.65 -9.78 3.44
C CYS A 45 0.84 -9.39 1.97
N CYS A 46 1.84 -9.96 1.31
CA CYS A 46 2.06 -9.69 -0.11
C CYS A 46 0.83 -10.10 -0.95
N ASP A 47 0.47 -9.26 -1.92
CA ASP A 47 -0.62 -9.56 -2.86
C ASP A 47 -0.33 -10.79 -3.73
N GLY A 48 0.96 -11.10 -3.98
CA GLY A 48 1.41 -12.30 -4.67
C GLY A 48 1.28 -13.58 -3.85
N ARG A 49 0.73 -13.53 -2.62
CA ARG A 49 0.65 -14.69 -1.71
C ARG A 49 0.01 -15.93 -2.34
N TYR A 50 -1.02 -15.75 -3.16
CA TYR A 50 -1.75 -16.86 -3.76
C TYR A 50 -1.30 -17.20 -5.17
N MET A 51 -0.83 -16.21 -5.94
CA MET A 51 -0.41 -16.41 -7.34
C MET A 51 1.04 -16.86 -7.44
N ASP A 52 1.91 -16.31 -6.58
CA ASP A 52 3.36 -16.54 -6.57
C ASP A 52 3.82 -17.34 -5.35
N GLU A 53 2.87 -17.86 -4.56
CA GLU A 53 3.11 -18.54 -3.27
C GLU A 53 3.96 -17.71 -2.29
N CYS A 54 3.85 -16.38 -2.39
CA CYS A 54 4.70 -15.45 -1.67
C CYS A 54 4.37 -15.37 -0.17
N ASN A 55 5.40 -15.51 0.66
CA ASN A 55 5.29 -15.43 2.13
C ASN A 55 5.88 -14.15 2.74
N ALA A 56 6.19 -13.15 1.91
CA ALA A 56 6.63 -11.83 2.34
C ALA A 56 5.52 -11.11 3.11
N ARG A 57 5.90 -10.47 4.22
CA ARG A 57 5.02 -9.67 5.08
C ARG A 57 5.73 -8.40 5.52
N LEU A 58 4.94 -7.37 5.81
CA LEU A 58 5.42 -6.13 6.40
C LEU A 58 4.68 -5.87 7.70
N HIS A 59 5.34 -5.23 8.64
CA HIS A 59 4.72 -4.73 9.85
C HIS A 59 4.88 -3.22 9.92
N THR A 60 3.80 -2.48 10.19
CA THR A 60 3.86 -1.03 10.37
C THR A 60 3.20 -0.59 11.66
N LEU A 61 3.69 0.49 12.26
CA LEU A 61 3.03 1.13 13.39
C LEU A 61 1.67 1.70 12.96
N VAL A 62 0.65 1.50 13.79
CA VAL A 62 -0.67 2.10 13.58
C VAL A 62 -0.62 3.63 13.66
N PRO A 63 0.05 4.26 14.66
CA PRO A 63 0.01 5.71 14.81
C PRO A 63 0.74 6.48 13.69
N THR A 64 1.91 5.98 13.28
CA THR A 64 2.78 6.68 12.32
C THR A 64 2.69 6.11 10.91
N GLY A 65 2.23 4.86 10.77
CA GLY A 65 2.33 4.15 9.51
C GLY A 65 3.75 3.72 9.13
N GLU A 66 4.73 3.96 10.01
CA GLU A 66 6.13 3.65 9.77
C GLU A 66 6.35 2.13 9.75
N MET A 67 7.15 1.67 8.80
CA MET A 67 7.54 0.27 8.70
C MET A 67 8.54 -0.08 9.80
N VAL A 68 8.17 -1.05 10.63
CA VAL A 68 9.01 -1.54 11.74
C VAL A 68 9.60 -2.91 11.49
N ASN A 69 9.08 -3.64 10.49
CA ASN A 69 9.67 -4.93 10.12
C ASN A 69 9.33 -5.35 8.69
N GLU A 70 10.28 -6.03 8.06
CA GLU A 70 10.11 -6.82 6.84
C GLU A 70 10.34 -8.29 7.18
N VAL A 71 9.34 -9.14 6.92
CA VAL A 71 9.38 -10.56 7.24
C VAL A 71 9.34 -11.36 5.96
N ASN A 72 10.44 -12.10 5.69
CA ASN A 72 10.72 -12.79 4.44
C ASN A 72 10.88 -11.85 3.23
N ARG A 73 11.72 -12.27 2.28
CA ARG A 73 11.87 -11.59 0.99
C ARG A 73 10.79 -12.05 0.02
N ASN A 74 10.41 -11.19 -0.91
CA ASN A 74 9.59 -11.59 -2.06
C ASN A 74 10.30 -12.68 -2.88
N CYS A 75 9.57 -13.69 -3.32
CA CYS A 75 10.05 -14.75 -4.22
C CYS A 75 9.82 -14.42 -5.70
N HIS A 76 9.32 -13.22 -5.99
CA HIS A 76 9.01 -12.72 -7.32
C HIS A 76 9.58 -11.31 -7.48
N GLY A 77 9.66 -10.84 -8.73
CA GLY A 77 10.06 -9.47 -9.03
C GLY A 77 9.02 -8.44 -8.56
N SER A 78 9.42 -7.17 -8.54
CA SER A 78 8.48 -6.05 -8.40
C SER A 78 7.54 -5.98 -9.59
N ASP A 79 6.38 -5.35 -9.38
CA ASP A 79 5.38 -5.08 -10.41
C ASP A 79 4.98 -3.60 -10.37
N GLU A 80 5.91 -2.77 -10.84
CA GLU A 80 5.78 -1.31 -10.85
C GLU A 80 4.60 -0.86 -11.70
N ALA A 81 4.35 -1.52 -12.83
CA ALA A 81 3.20 -1.23 -13.68
C ALA A 81 1.87 -1.41 -12.93
N ARG A 82 1.71 -2.48 -12.13
CA ARG A 82 0.51 -2.65 -11.30
C ARG A 82 0.42 -1.65 -10.16
N VAL A 83 1.55 -1.24 -9.59
CA VAL A 83 1.61 -0.18 -8.58
C VAL A 83 1.10 1.13 -9.19
N ASP A 84 1.60 1.53 -10.35
CA ASP A 84 1.22 2.77 -11.03
C ASP A 84 -0.26 2.79 -11.38
N VAL A 85 -0.76 1.72 -12.01
CA VAL A 85 -2.20 1.58 -12.31
C VAL A 85 -3.05 1.66 -11.04
N SER A 86 -2.58 1.07 -9.94
CA SER A 86 -3.30 1.12 -8.67
C SER A 86 -3.28 2.52 -8.06
N ALA A 87 -2.17 3.26 -8.19
CA ALA A 87 -2.06 4.63 -7.74
C ALA A 87 -2.98 5.57 -8.54
N LEU A 88 -2.93 5.50 -9.87
CA LEU A 88 -3.81 6.26 -10.78
C LEU A 88 -5.28 6.00 -10.48
N ARG A 89 -5.67 4.73 -10.33
CA ARG A 89 -7.06 4.38 -9.99
C ARG A 89 -7.46 4.93 -8.61
N SER A 90 -6.56 4.87 -7.63
CA SER A 90 -6.85 5.35 -6.28
C SER A 90 -7.10 6.85 -6.28
N GLU A 91 -6.30 7.59 -7.04
CA GLU A 91 -6.46 9.03 -7.23
C GLU A 91 -7.76 9.37 -7.97
N ALA A 92 -8.06 8.68 -9.06
CA ALA A 92 -9.30 8.88 -9.81
C ALA A 92 -10.55 8.65 -8.94
N LYS A 93 -10.52 7.61 -8.08
CA LYS A 93 -11.61 7.33 -7.12
C LYS A 93 -11.73 8.41 -6.06
N ARG A 94 -10.61 8.81 -5.47
CA ARG A 94 -10.58 9.88 -4.46
C ARG A 94 -11.15 11.17 -5.04
N ARG A 95 -10.74 11.53 -6.27
CA ARG A 95 -11.29 12.70 -6.98
C ARG A 95 -12.80 12.58 -7.20
N ALA A 96 -13.28 11.42 -7.64
CA ALA A 96 -14.71 11.18 -7.81
C ALA A 96 -15.53 11.27 -6.51
N GLU A 97 -14.92 10.98 -5.36
CA GLU A 97 -15.53 11.11 -4.04
C GLU A 97 -15.50 12.56 -3.52
N ASP A 98 -14.42 13.29 -3.83
CA ASP A 98 -14.17 14.64 -3.33
C ASP A 98 -14.82 15.74 -4.21
N THR A 99 -15.12 15.46 -5.48
CA THR A 99 -15.62 16.45 -6.45
C THR A 99 -16.99 16.08 -7.02
N MET A 100 -17.72 17.10 -7.49
CA MET A 100 -18.95 16.93 -8.27
C MET A 100 -18.65 16.86 -9.79
N GLU A 101 -17.40 16.58 -10.17
CA GLU A 101 -17.00 16.50 -11.56
C GLU A 101 -17.69 15.34 -12.27
N THR A 102 -18.02 15.53 -13.54
CA THR A 102 -18.60 14.45 -14.32
C THR A 102 -17.53 13.38 -14.59
N PRO A 103 -17.89 12.08 -14.67
CA PRO A 103 -16.91 11.01 -14.89
C PRO A 103 -16.00 11.22 -16.11
N ALA A 104 -16.49 11.91 -17.15
CA ALA A 104 -15.72 12.22 -18.35
C ALA A 104 -14.54 13.17 -18.09
N LEU A 105 -14.68 14.13 -17.17
CA LEU A 105 -13.59 15.04 -16.80
C LEU A 105 -12.52 14.30 -16.00
N ILE A 106 -12.94 13.44 -15.06
CA ILE A 106 -12.03 12.66 -14.22
C ILE A 106 -11.17 11.72 -15.07
N MET A 107 -11.74 11.08 -16.10
CA MET A 107 -11.00 10.12 -16.94
C MET A 107 -10.06 10.78 -17.96
N ASN A 108 -10.25 12.05 -18.31
CA ASN A 108 -9.39 12.72 -19.31
C ASN A 108 -8.07 13.26 -18.73
N GLU A 109 -7.95 13.33 -17.40
CA GLU A 109 -6.81 13.95 -16.69
C GLU A 109 -5.99 12.92 -15.88
N VAL A 110 -6.18 11.63 -16.16
CA VAL A 110 -5.49 10.51 -15.49
C VAL A 110 -4.66 9.75 -16.50
#